data_AF-A0A1X7TFT3-F1
#
_entry.id   AF-A0A1X7TFT3-F1
#
_cell.length_a   1.000
_cell.length_b   1.000
_cell.length_c   1.000
_cell.angle_alpha   90.00
_cell.angle_beta   90.00
_cell.angle_gamma   90.00
#
_symmetry.space_group_name_H-M   'P 1'
#
loop_
_entity.id
_entity.type
_entity.pdbx_description
1 polymer ?
#
loop_
_entity_poly.entity_id
_entity_poly.type
_entity_poly.pdbx_seq_one_letter_code
_entity_poly.pdbx_strand_id
1 'polypeptide(L)' 'LSLYISQLINGCDFNLNKLASQGYDGASVMSGQYNGVQAKIKEFAPQAIYIHCYAHVLNLV' A
#
# COMPACT_ATOMS: atom_id res chain seq x y z
N LEU A 1 -4.51 -11.95 4.29
CA LEU A 1 -3.76 -10.81 3.69
C LEU A 1 -3.72 -9.59 4.62
N SER A 2 -4.86 -9.05 5.10
CA SER A 2 -4.86 -7.91 6.04
C SER A 2 -4.11 -8.23 7.34
N LEU A 3 -4.38 -9.40 7.94
CA LEU A 3 -3.71 -9.85 9.17
C LEU A 3 -2.18 -9.90 9.03
N TYR A 4 -1.69 -10.37 7.87
CA TYR A 4 -0.26 -10.51 7.59
C TYR A 4 0.40 -9.13 7.44
N ILE A 5 -0.26 -8.20 6.75
CA ILE A 5 0.21 -6.81 6.61
C ILE A 5 0.28 -6.12 7.98
N SER A 6 -0.77 -6.26 8.80
CA SER A 6 -0.78 -5.72 10.17
C SER A 6 0.31 -6.34 11.04
N GLN A 7 0.59 -7.64 10.91
CA GLN A 7 1.69 -8.31 11.61
C GLN A 7 3.06 -7.79 11.15
N LEU A 8 3.25 -7.57 9.85
CA LEU A 8 4.50 -7.06 9.29
C LEU A 8 4.78 -5.62 9.77
N ILE A 9 3.76 -4.78 9.79
CA ILE A 9 3.84 -3.40 10.30
C ILE A 9 4.18 -3.38 11.80
N ASN A 10 3.51 -4.20 12.60
CA ASN A 10 3.76 -4.28 14.05
C ASN A 10 5.11 -4.93 14.36
N GLY A 11 5.56 -5.90 13.57
CA GLY A 11 6.85 -6.58 13.75
C GLY A 11 8.06 -5.71 13.41
N CYS A 12 7.87 -4.66 12.60
CA CYS A 12 8.93 -3.73 12.19
C CYS A 12 8.96 -2.42 12.97
N ASP A 13 8.23 -2.31 14.10
CA ASP A 13 8.12 -1.08 14.92
C ASP A 13 7.78 0.17 14.07
N PHE A 14 6.94 -0.03 13.06
CA PHE A 14 6.63 1.01 12.07
C PHE A 14 5.50 1.89 12.58
N ASN A 15 5.80 3.14 12.91
CA ASN A 15 4.77 4.10 13.33
C ASN A 15 3.95 4.56 12.11
N LEU A 16 2.76 3.99 11.94
CA LEU A 16 1.85 4.30 10.83
C LEU A 16 1.42 5.77 10.77
N ASN A 17 1.44 6.50 11.89
CA ASN A 17 1.16 7.94 11.89
C ASN A 17 2.26 8.76 11.20
N LYS A 18 3.47 8.19 11.07
CA LYS A 18 4.60 8.80 10.36
C LYS A 18 4.71 8.34 8.90
N LEU A 19 3.78 7.51 8.43
CA LEU A 19 3.77 7.06 7.04
C LEU A 19 3.38 8.24 6.12
N ALA A 20 4.33 8.71 5.31
CA ALA A 20 4.12 9.81 4.39
C ALA A 20 3.44 9.39 3.07
N SER A 21 3.82 8.23 2.53
CA SER A 21 3.30 7.73 1.26
C SER A 21 3.39 6.21 1.15
N GLN A 22 2.55 5.65 0.28
CA GLN A 22 2.47 4.23 -0.06
C GLN A 22 2.48 4.06 -1.59
N GLY A 23 3.34 3.18 -2.10
CA GLY A 23 3.55 2.97 -3.54
C GLY A 23 3.18 1.56 -4.00
N TYR A 24 2.45 1.42 -5.11
CA TYR A 24 2.01 0.11 -5.62
C TYR A 24 2.07 0.01 -7.15
N ASP A 25 2.26 -1.20 -7.65
CA ASP A 25 2.07 -1.53 -9.07
C ASP A 25 0.59 -1.53 -9.48
N GLY A 26 0.33 -1.70 -10.78
CA GLY A 26 -1.01 -1.74 -11.34
C GLY A 26 -1.77 -3.04 -11.15
N ALA A 27 -1.24 -4.02 -10.42
CA ALA A 27 -2.01 -5.21 -10.13
C ALA A 27 -3.20 -4.85 -9.23
N SER A 28 -4.40 -5.27 -9.59
CA SER A 28 -5.64 -4.92 -8.88
C SER A 28 -5.62 -5.34 -7.41
N VAL A 29 -4.87 -6.39 -7.07
CA VAL A 29 -4.68 -6.85 -5.68
C VAL A 29 -3.85 -5.86 -4.84
N MET A 30 -3.00 -5.05 -5.47
CA MET A 30 -2.13 -4.07 -4.81
C MET A 30 -2.77 -2.67 -4.85
N SER A 31 -3.10 -2.18 -6.05
CA SER A 31 -3.61 -0.82 -6.31
C SER A 31 -5.12 -0.66 -6.20
N GLY A 32 -5.88 -1.75 -6.05
CA GLY A 32 -7.33 -1.72 -5.98
C GLY A 32 -7.85 -0.76 -4.91
N GLN A 33 -8.76 0.13 -5.30
CA GLN A 33 -9.30 1.20 -4.44
C GLN A 33 -10.12 0.68 -3.25
N TYR A 34 -10.79 -0.47 -3.40
CA TYR A 34 -11.69 -1.01 -2.38
C TYR A 34 -11.11 -2.21 -1.63
N ASN A 35 -10.47 -3.14 -2.36
CA ASN A 35 -9.99 -4.41 -1.80
C ASN A 35 -8.48 -4.60 -1.94
N GLY A 36 -7.79 -3.64 -2.56
CA GLY A 36 -6.35 -3.70 -2.74
C GLY A 36 -5.61 -3.48 -1.43
N VAL A 37 -4.33 -3.84 -1.41
CA VAL A 37 -3.43 -3.52 -0.30
C VAL A 37 -3.42 -2.03 -0.01
N GLN A 38 -3.50 -1.18 -1.04
CA GLN A 38 -3.48 0.26 -0.85
C GLN A 38 -4.65 0.77 -0.01
N ALA A 39 -5.86 0.26 -0.25
CA ALA A 39 -7.05 0.63 0.50
C ALA A 39 -6.90 0.29 1.99
N LYS A 40 -6.38 -0.90 2.28
CA LYS A 40 -6.19 -1.39 3.65
C LYS A 40 -5.15 -0.58 4.42
N ILE A 41 -4.03 -0.21 3.80
CA ILE A 41 -3.04 0.65 4.45
C ILE A 41 -3.63 2.03 4.75
N LYS A 42 -4.50 2.53 3.86
CA LYS A 42 -5.17 3.83 4.02
C LYS A 42 -6.21 3.85 5.15
N GLU A 43 -6.78 2.70 5.51
CA GLU A 43 -7.60 2.56 6.72
C GLU A 43 -6.78 2.80 8.01
N PHE A 44 -5.50 2.40 8.01
CA PHE A 44 -4.60 2.57 9.16
C PHE A 44 -3.83 3.89 9.16
N ALA A 45 -3.51 4.42 7.98
CA ALA A 45 -2.74 5.64 7.78
C ALA A 45 -3.43 6.54 6.73
N PRO A 46 -4.57 7.18 7.07
CA PRO A 46 -5.36 7.96 6.12
C PRO A 46 -4.60 9.15 5.54
N GLN A 47 -3.56 9.64 6.22
CA GLN A 47 -2.69 10.72 5.77
C GLN A 47 -1.66 10.29 4.73
N ALA A 48 -1.43 8.98 4.54
CA ALA A 48 -0.44 8.49 3.60
C ALA A 48 -0.90 8.73 2.15
N ILE A 49 -0.02 9.34 1.35
CA ILE A 49 -0.27 9.60 -0.07
C ILE A 49 -0.11 8.31 -0.87
N TYR A 50 -1.13 7.94 -1.65
CA TYR A 50 -1.02 6.85 -2.61
C TYR A 50 -0.24 7.30 -3.85
N ILE A 51 0.75 6.51 -4.25
CA ILE A 51 1.56 6.72 -5.45
C ILE A 51 1.45 5.46 -6.31
N HIS A 52 1.05 5.64 -7.57
CA HIS A 52 1.07 4.56 -8.53
C HIS A 52 2.47 4.40 -9.12
N CYS A 53 2.99 3.18 -9.16
CA CYS A 53 4.31 2.88 -9.68
C CYS A 53 4.29 2.89 -11.21
N TYR A 54 4.85 3.95 -11.80
CA TYR A 54 4.93 4.12 -13.25
C TYR A 54 6.04 3.26 -13.89
N ALA A 55 6.97 2.71 -13.10
CA ALA A 55 8.05 1.86 -13.63
C ALA A 55 7.53 0.60 -14.33
N HIS A 56 6.35 0.10 -13.94
CA HIS A 56 5.73 -1.07 -14.55
C HIS A 56 5.03 -0.76 -15.88
N VAL A 57 4.69 0.50 -16.16
CA VAL A 57 4.10 0.92 -17.44
C VAL A 57 5.09 0.71 -18.59
N LEU A 58 6.39 0.77 -18.30
CA LEU A 58 7.45 0.63 -19.30
C LEU A 58 7.69 -0.81 -19.80
N ASN A 59 7.02 -1.82 -19.23
CA ASN A 59 7.26 -3.24 -19.55
C ASN A 59 5.98 -4.08 -19.69
N LEU A 60 4.84 -3.45 -20.00
CA LEU A 60 3.60 -4.17 -20.35
C LEU A 60 3.42 -4.13 -21.87
N VAL A 61 4.21 -4.95 -22.58
CA VAL A 61 3.95 -5.35 -23.99
C VAL A 61 3.39 -6.76 -24.04
#